data_AF-A0A1R1BYC2-F1
#
_entry.id   AF-A0A1R1BYC2-F1
#
_cell.length_a   1.000
_cell.length_b   1.000
_cell.length_c   1.000
_cell.angle_alpha   90.00
_cell.angle_beta   90.00
_cell.angle_gamma   90.00
#
_symmetry.space_group_name_H-M   'P 1'
#
loop_
_entity.id
_entity.type
_entity.pdbx_description
1 polymer ?
#
loop_
_entity_poly.entity_id
_entity_poly.type
_entity_poly.pdbx_seq_one_letter_code
_entity_poly.pdbx_strand_id
1 'polypeptide(L)' 'MIIIGILFGTIACFEWRYMALKKRKKRTIQCVLGTAALLFIALEAIFYFREQWTVGDVIQTVFAPIEKIILMQE' A
#
# COMPACT_ATOMS: atom_id res chain seq x y z
N MET A 1 -5.49 2.28 -7.54
CA MET A 1 -5.01 3.48 -6.83
C MET A 1 -6.12 4.38 -6.28
N ILE A 2 -7.23 4.59 -7.01
CA ILE A 2 -8.38 5.40 -6.53
C ILE A 2 -8.97 4.90 -5.20
N ILE A 3 -9.15 3.59 -5.01
CA ILE A 3 -9.77 3.03 -3.80
C ILE A 3 -8.93 3.29 -2.54
N ILE A 4 -7.60 3.18 -2.64
CA ILE A 4 -6.67 3.43 -1.52
C ILE A 4 -6.65 4.92 -1.18
N GLY A 5 -6.62 5.79 -2.20
CA GLY A 5 -6.73 7.24 -2.04
C GLY A 5 -8.04 7.65 -1.37
N ILE A 6 -9.17 7.05 -1.77
CA ILE A 6 -10.46 7.27 -1.13
C ILE A 6 -10.39 6.82 0.33
N LEU A 7 -9.94 5.60 0.63
CA LEU A 7 -9.83 5.06 1.99
C LEU A 7 -9.00 5.97 2.92
N PHE A 8 -7.79 6.34 2.49
CA PHE A 8 -6.93 7.22 3.28
C PHE A 8 -7.49 8.64 3.39
N GLY A 9 -8.14 9.14 2.34
CA GLY A 9 -8.86 10.41 2.38
C GLY A 9 -9.99 10.40 3.41
N THR A 10 -10.79 9.34 3.47
CA THR A 10 -11.87 9.21 4.45
C THR A 10 -11.32 9.11 5.87
N ILE A 11 -10.26 8.32 6.08
CA ILE A 11 -9.60 8.19 7.39
C ILE A 11 -9.05 9.54 7.84
N ALA A 12 -8.30 10.23 6.98
CA ALA A 12 -7.73 11.55 7.29
C ALA A 12 -8.82 12.59 7.59
N CYS A 13 -9.93 12.57 6.84
CA CYS A 13 -11.07 13.46 7.07
C CYS A 13 -11.77 13.15 8.42
N PHE A 14 -11.90 11.88 8.76
CA PHE A 14 -12.50 11.44 10.02
C PHE A 14 -11.62 11.82 11.22
N GLU A 15 -10.31 11.60 11.11
CA GLU A 15 -9.33 11.99 12.13
C GLU A 15 -9.24 13.51 12.30
N TRP A 16 -9.26 14.26 11.19
CA TRP A 16 -9.31 15.72 11.23
C TRP A 16 -10.58 16.22 11.91
N ARG A 17 -11.75 15.68 11.56
CA ARG A 17 -13.03 16.01 12.19
C ARG A 17 -13.04 15.66 13.67
N TYR A 18 -12.51 14.50 14.04
CA TYR A 18 -12.40 14.05 15.43
C TYR A 18 -11.51 14.96 16.27
N MET A 19 -10.34 15.34 15.73
CA MET A 19 -9.41 16.22 16.42
C MET A 19 -9.91 17.66 16.54
N ALA A 20 -10.63 18.16 15.52
CA ALA A 20 -11.28 19.46 15.55
C ALA A 20 -12.39 19.52 16.62
N LEU A 21 -13.21 18.46 16.74
CA LEU A 21 -14.26 18.36 17.76
C LEU A 21 -13.71 18.31 19.19
N LYS A 22 -12.58 17.62 19.41
CA LYS A 22 -11.98 17.46 20.75
C LYS A 22 -11.02 18.57 21.19
N LYS A 23 -10.89 19.68 20.43
CA LYS A 23 -9.96 20.81 20.72
C LYS A 23 -8.55 20.35 21.12
N ARG A 24 -8.02 19.32 20.44
CA ARG A 24 -6.65 18.80 20.70
C ARG A 24 -5.59 19.84 20.28
N LYS A 25 -4.44 19.85 20.96
CA LYS A 25 -3.29 20.72 20.62
C LYS A 25 -2.91 20.55 19.14
N LYS A 26 -2.67 21.67 18.44
CA LYS A 26 -2.28 21.72 17.02
C LYS A 26 -1.09 20.80 16.66
N ARG A 27 -0.15 20.62 17.59
CA ARG A 27 1.00 19.71 17.44
C ARG A 27 0.58 18.25 17.24
N THR A 28 -0.43 17.79 17.97
CA THR A 28 -0.94 16.42 17.83
C THR A 28 -1.60 16.23 16.46
N ILE A 29 -2.30 17.24 15.97
CA ILE A 29 -2.93 17.21 14.64
C ILE A 29 -1.87 17.08 13.54
N GLN A 30 -0.82 17.89 13.61
CA GLN A 30 0.30 17.81 12.66
C GLN A 30 1.03 16.47 12.70
N CYS A 31 1.30 15.92 13.89
CA CYS A 31 1.91 14.60 13.99
C CYS A 31 1.02 13.53 13.34
N VAL A 32 -0.27 13.48 13.70
CA VAL A 32 -1.19 12.44 13.23
C VAL A 32 -1.38 12.49 11.70
N LEU A 33 -1.58 13.67 11.13
CA LEU A 33 -1.67 13.84 9.67
C LEU A 33 -0.35 13.56 8.97
N GLY A 34 0.76 13.96 9.59
CA GLY A 34 2.09 13.65 9.09
C GLY A 34 2.28 12.15 8.97
N THR A 35 1.96 11.38 10.02
CA THR A 35 2.05 9.91 9.99
C THR A 35 1.09 9.30 8.96
N ALA A 36 -0.14 9.80 8.85
CA ALA A 36 -1.12 9.33 7.88
C ALA A 36 -0.64 9.55 6.43
N ALA A 37 -0.08 10.72 6.14
CA ALA A 37 0.49 11.04 4.83
C ALA A 37 1.73 10.18 4.53
N LEU A 38 2.60 9.96 5.51
CA LEU A 38 3.79 9.12 5.36
C LEU A 38 3.41 7.67 5.06
N LEU A 39 2.41 7.13 5.76
CA LEU A 39 1.87 5.79 5.51
C LEU A 39 1.24 5.67 4.11
N PHE A 40 0.55 6.70 3.65
CA PHE A 40 0.00 6.73 2.29
C PHE A 40 1.12 6.66 1.23
N ILE A 41 2.15 7.49 1.38
CA ILE A 41 3.31 7.51 0.47
C ILE A 41 4.06 6.17 0.52
N ALA A 42 4.24 5.59 1.71
CA ALA A 42 4.90 4.29 1.85
C ALA A 42 4.13 3.18 1.13
N LEU A 43 2.79 3.17 1.25
CA LEU A 43 1.94 2.24 0.52
C LEU A 43 2.02 2.44 -1.00
N GLU A 44 2.01 3.69 -1.45
CA GLU A 44 2.15 4.02 -2.87
C GLU A 44 3.51 3.58 -3.43
N ALA A 45 4.59 3.82 -2.68
CA ALA A 45 5.93 3.35 -3.02
C ALA A 45 5.96 1.82 -3.11
N ILE A 46 5.44 1.10 -2.10
CA ILE A 46 5.37 -0.37 -2.12
C ILE A 46 4.60 -0.85 -3.35
N PHE A 47 3.49 -0.21 -3.71
CA PHE A 47 2.69 -0.61 -4.87
C PHE A 47 3.38 -0.30 -6.21
N TYR A 48 4.08 0.83 -6.31
CA TYR A 48 4.88 1.18 -7.48
C TYR A 48 6.06 0.20 -7.66
N PHE A 49 6.75 -0.13 -6.57
CA PHE A 49 7.81 -1.14 -6.55
C PHE A 49 7.27 -2.56 -6.74
N ARG A 50 5.99 -2.82 -6.43
CA ARG A 50 5.35 -4.12 -6.66
C ARG A 50 5.26 -4.46 -8.15
N GLU A 51 5.16 -3.47 -9.03
CA GLU A 51 5.21 -3.71 -10.49
C GLU A 51 6.61 -4.22 -10.91
N GLN A 52 7.68 -3.73 -10.27
CA GLN A 52 9.04 -4.26 -10.47
C GLN A 52 9.23 -5.65 -9.84
N TRP A 53 8.53 -5.95 -8.76
CA TRP A 53 8.54 -7.25 -8.07
C TRP A 53 7.23 -7.98 -8.32
N THR A 54 6.89 -8.19 -9.59
CA THR A 54 5.72 -9.00 -9.93
C THR A 54 5.97 -10.39 -9.35
N VAL A 55 5.29 -10.72 -8.24
CA VAL A 55 5.35 -12.05 -7.60
C VAL A 55 5.08 -13.17 -8.63
N GLY A 56 4.35 -12.84 -9.71
CA GLY A 56 4.17 -13.69 -10.89
C GLY A 56 5.45 -14.04 -11.66
N ASP A 57 6.43 -13.13 -11.77
CA ASP A 57 7.73 -13.41 -12.41
C ASP A 57 8.59 -14.35 -11.55
N VAL A 58 8.57 -14.19 -10.22
CA VAL A 58 9.28 -15.09 -9.31
C VAL A 58 8.66 -16.49 -9.36
N ILE A 59 7.32 -16.56 -9.38
CA ILE A 59 6.58 -17.82 -9.57
C ILE A 59 6.90 -18.40 -10.94
N GLN A 60 6.82 -17.65 -12.04
CA GLN A 60 7.19 -18.14 -13.37
C GLN A 60 8.63 -18.63 -13.42
N THR A 61 9.58 -17.94 -12.80
CA THR A 61 10.99 -18.36 -12.81
C THR A 61 11.21 -19.68 -12.06
N VAL A 62 10.47 -19.91 -10.97
CA VAL A 62 10.56 -21.16 -10.18
C VAL A 62 9.78 -22.31 -10.82
N PHE A 63 8.62 -22.03 -11.42
CA PHE A 63 7.72 -23.04 -11.98
C PHE A 63 7.97 -23.36 -13.47
N ALA A 64 8.61 -22.47 -14.24
CA ALA A 64 9.02 -22.73 -15.64
C ALA A 64 9.94 -23.95 -15.83
N PRO A 65 10.95 -24.23 -14.98
CA PRO A 65 11.73 -25.46 -15.12
C PRO A 65 10.93 -26.72 -14.80
N ILE A 66 9.95 -26.64 -13.88
CA ILE A 66 9.09 -27.76 -13.50
C ILE A 66 8.14 -28.11 -14.66
N GLU A 67 7.56 -27.11 -15.31
CA GLU A 67 6.68 -27.28 -16.47
C GLU A 67 7.41 -27.93 -17.65
N LYS A 68 8.68 -27.56 -17.91
CA LYS A 68 9.49 -28.20 -18.95
C LYS A 68 9.81 -29.67 -18.68
N ILE A 69 9.99 -30.06 -17.41
CA ILE A 69 10.27 -31.45 -17.05
C ILE A 69 9.01 -32.31 -17.24
N ILE A 70 7.84 -31.78 -16.91
CA ILE A 70 6.56 -32.49 -17.05
C ILE A 70 6.20 -32.69 -18.52
N LEU A 71 6.33 -31.65 -19.36
CA LEU A 71 6.05 -31.73 -20.80
C LEU A 71 7.03 -32.60 -21.59
N MET A 72 8.24 -32.85 -21.07
CA MET A 72 9.24 -33.71 -21.72
C MET A 72 9.04 -35.20 -21.40
N GLN A 73 8.09 -35.53 -20.52
CA GLN A 73 7.71 -36.90 -20.17
C GLN A 73 6.42 -37.39 -20.87
N GLU A 74 5.79 -36.57 -21.72
CA GLU A 74 4.71 -36.97 -22.64
C GLU A 74 5.26 -37.25 -24.04
#